data_AF-A0A075HL73-F1
#
_entry.id   AF-A0A075HL73-F1
#
_cell.length_a   1.000
_cell.length_b   1.000
_cell.length_c   1.000
_cell.angle_alpha   90.00
_cell.angle_beta   90.00
_cell.angle_gamma   90.00
#
_symmetry.space_group_name_H-M   'P 1'
#
loop_
_entity.id
_entity.type
_entity.pdbx_description
1 polymer ?
#
loop_
_entity_poly.entity_id
_entity_poly.type
_entity_poly.pdbx_seq_one_letter_code
_entity_poly.pdbx_strand_id
1 'polypeptide(L)'
;MITKAHDGLVGALNILFSKANIGKVGLSEVTVGQWKQVQDIVLANEGTLVSECGRLMGRLDLLIADLDENGESKGWIVADLKTGNPPKLKLNEKVSRQLRFYRDLLVEINPDHPQVHAEGWYSSNQTVHRADGPSVLDDAFAAWEGMRHSEEPLAATPGEVQCGFCEWKAWCPVWWSARRDGILPPGSMFRDEVVSAIKFDPESGAALFERMPPVGSDGELAHSDHRFGAILRDQALDQMRELMDSGYEGAIFLGSVRVDGKIVHIGDWCEVLPWTPLLKSVRE
;
A
#
# COMPACT_ATOMS: atom_id res chain seq x y z
N MET A 1 -10.47 23.28 9.99
CA MET A 1 -10.41 21.85 10.34
C MET A 1 -9.18 21.25 9.63
N ILE A 2 -7.99 21.36 10.24
CA ILE A 2 -6.67 20.84 9.77
C ILE A 2 -6.00 20.06 10.92
N THR A 3 -6.78 19.55 11.88
CA THR A 3 -6.24 19.03 13.15
C THR A 3 -5.33 17.83 12.94
N LYS A 4 -5.77 16.81 12.18
CA LYS A 4 -4.98 15.57 12.00
C LYS A 4 -3.63 15.79 11.32
N ALA A 5 -3.56 16.63 10.28
CA ALA A 5 -2.31 16.93 9.60
C ALA A 5 -1.36 17.75 10.49
N HIS A 6 -1.91 18.74 11.20
CA HIS A 6 -1.16 19.51 12.18
C HIS A 6 -0.63 18.63 13.32
N ASP A 7 -1.48 17.76 13.88
CA ASP A 7 -1.11 16.84 14.96
C ASP A 7 -0.02 15.85 14.49
N GLY A 8 -0.11 15.38 13.25
CA GLY A 8 0.94 14.58 12.62
C GLY A 8 2.26 15.35 12.47
N LEU A 9 2.23 16.62 12.05
CA LEU A 9 3.42 17.46 11.96
C LEU A 9 4.06 17.67 13.34
N VAL A 10 3.26 18.05 14.33
CA VAL A 10 3.69 18.21 15.73
C VAL A 10 4.32 16.92 16.25
N GLY A 11 3.70 15.78 15.96
CA GLY A 11 4.20 14.48 16.39
C GLY A 11 5.55 14.12 15.77
N ALA A 12 5.69 14.31 14.45
CA ALA A 12 6.94 14.05 13.74
C ALA A 12 8.08 14.94 14.24
N LEU A 13 7.82 16.25 14.42
CA LEU A 13 8.83 17.20 14.91
C LEU A 13 9.26 16.90 16.34
N ASN A 14 8.35 16.48 17.22
CA ASN A 14 8.70 16.07 18.58
C ASN A 14 9.60 14.83 18.62
N ILE A 15 9.43 13.87 17.69
CA ILE A 15 10.37 12.74 17.58
C ILE A 15 11.75 13.28 17.18
N LEU A 16 11.82 14.16 16.19
CA LEU A 16 13.07 14.73 15.71
C LEU A 16 13.79 15.56 16.79
N PHE A 17 13.06 16.39 17.56
CA PHE A 17 13.62 17.11 18.70
C PHE A 17 14.14 16.18 19.79
N SER A 18 13.44 15.08 20.05
CA SER A 18 13.92 14.05 20.98
C SER A 18 15.23 13.41 20.51
N LYS A 19 15.40 13.19 19.21
CA LYS A 19 16.64 12.63 18.62
C LYS A 19 17.81 13.62 18.66
N ALA A 20 17.53 14.91 18.68
CA ALA A 20 18.52 15.97 18.87
C ALA A 20 18.80 16.32 20.34
N ASN A 21 18.33 15.51 21.31
CA ASN A 21 18.45 15.76 22.77
C ASN A 21 17.81 17.08 23.27
N ILE A 22 16.84 17.62 22.53
CA ILE A 22 16.13 18.87 22.91
C ILE A 22 14.92 18.57 23.82
N GLY A 23 14.33 17.38 23.70
CA GLY A 23 13.08 17.01 24.36
C GLY A 23 11.85 17.49 23.60
N LYS A 24 10.67 17.53 24.26
CA LYS A 24 9.42 18.00 23.66
C LYS A 24 9.29 19.51 23.78
N VAL A 25 8.99 20.17 22.67
CA VAL A 25 8.87 21.64 22.58
C VAL A 25 7.61 21.97 21.78
N GLY A 26 6.84 22.98 22.22
CA GLY A 26 5.72 23.48 21.43
C GLY A 26 6.21 24.11 20.13
N LEU A 27 5.51 23.90 19.01
CA LEU A 27 5.96 24.43 17.70
C LEU A 27 6.18 25.96 17.71
N SER A 28 5.36 26.70 18.46
CA SER A 28 5.49 28.15 18.62
C SER A 28 6.68 28.59 19.48
N GLU A 29 7.34 27.66 20.16
CA GLU A 29 8.43 27.90 21.12
C GLU A 29 9.79 27.44 20.57
N VAL A 30 9.80 26.82 19.39
CA VAL A 30 11.03 26.34 18.75
C VAL A 30 11.90 27.54 18.36
N THR A 31 13.09 27.59 18.95
CA THR A 31 14.08 28.63 18.66
C THR A 31 14.91 28.30 17.43
N VAL A 32 15.52 29.32 16.82
CA VAL A 32 16.49 29.13 15.73
C VAL A 32 17.67 28.24 16.17
N GLY A 33 18.10 28.33 17.43
CA GLY A 33 19.17 27.50 17.98
C GLY A 33 18.81 26.02 18.03
N GLN A 34 17.61 25.70 18.52
CA GLN A 34 17.09 24.33 18.53
C GLN A 34 16.92 23.77 17.12
N TRP A 35 16.48 24.59 16.16
CA TRP A 35 16.37 24.14 14.78
C TRP A 35 17.74 23.84 14.16
N LYS A 36 18.76 24.65 14.45
CA LYS A 36 20.14 24.36 14.02
C LYS A 36 20.65 23.04 14.60
N GLN A 37 20.42 22.78 15.89
CA GLN A 37 20.77 21.49 16.51
C GLN A 37 20.11 20.30 15.82
N VAL A 38 18.84 20.43 15.42
CA VAL A 38 18.17 19.42 14.59
C VAL A 38 18.85 19.26 13.23
N GLN A 39 19.17 20.36 12.55
CA GLN A 39 19.82 20.30 11.24
C GLN A 39 21.21 19.66 11.32
N ASP A 40 21.96 19.91 12.39
CA ASP A 40 23.32 19.38 12.60
C ASP A 40 23.35 17.85 12.69
N ILE A 41 22.25 17.22 13.11
CA ILE A 41 22.16 15.74 13.18
C ILE A 41 21.64 15.11 11.88
N VAL A 42 21.11 15.90 10.93
CA VAL A 42 20.58 15.37 9.66
C VAL A 42 21.72 15.15 8.68
N LEU A 43 21.96 13.89 8.33
CA LEU A 43 23.00 13.48 7.39
C LEU A 43 22.49 13.46 5.95
N ALA A 44 21.23 13.06 5.76
CA ALA A 44 20.54 13.14 4.47
C ALA A 44 19.02 13.24 4.67
N ASN A 45 18.34 13.92 3.74
CA ASN A 45 16.89 13.94 3.61
C ASN A 45 16.51 13.52 2.18
N GLU A 46 15.46 12.72 2.01
CA GLU A 46 15.02 12.25 0.69
C GLU A 46 16.17 11.62 -0.15
N GLY A 47 17.14 11.02 0.54
CA GLY A 47 18.38 10.53 -0.06
C GLY A 47 18.14 9.29 -0.92
N THR A 48 18.67 9.27 -2.14
CA THR A 48 18.58 8.11 -3.03
C THR A 48 19.70 7.12 -2.72
N LEU A 49 19.33 5.87 -2.50
CA LEU A 49 20.23 4.73 -2.34
C LEU A 49 20.15 3.87 -3.60
N VAL A 50 21.30 3.43 -4.10
CA VAL A 50 21.42 2.57 -5.29
C VAL A 50 22.49 1.54 -5.03
N SER A 51 22.19 0.25 -5.21
CA SER A 51 23.18 -0.82 -5.03
C SER A 51 24.33 -0.67 -6.04
N GLU A 52 25.49 -1.25 -5.74
CA GLU A 52 26.68 -1.14 -6.62
C GLU A 52 26.40 -1.58 -8.07
N CYS A 53 25.54 -2.59 -8.25
CA CYS A 53 25.15 -3.09 -9.57
C CYS A 53 23.95 -2.35 -10.21
N GLY A 54 23.42 -1.33 -9.55
CA GLY A 54 22.33 -0.48 -10.05
C GLY A 54 20.93 -1.11 -10.06
N ARG A 55 20.76 -2.32 -9.51
CA ARG A 55 19.49 -3.08 -9.59
C ARG A 55 18.51 -2.73 -8.48
N LEU A 56 19.02 -2.54 -7.27
CA LEU A 56 18.21 -2.19 -6.10
C LEU A 56 18.31 -0.70 -5.85
N MET A 57 17.17 -0.06 -5.63
CA MET A 57 17.09 1.38 -5.36
C MET A 57 16.10 1.63 -4.22
N GLY A 58 16.38 2.66 -3.44
CA GLY A 58 15.51 3.11 -2.36
C GLY A 58 15.61 4.63 -2.19
N ARG A 59 14.58 5.23 -1.59
CA ARG A 59 14.62 6.62 -1.16
C ARG A 59 14.39 6.67 0.34
N LEU A 60 15.37 7.20 1.06
CA LEU A 60 15.29 7.44 2.50
C LEU A 60 14.35 8.62 2.75
N ASP A 61 13.49 8.54 3.75
CA ASP A 61 12.84 9.75 4.25
C ASP A 61 13.90 10.61 4.96
N LEU A 62 14.64 9.99 5.89
CA LEU A 62 15.63 10.66 6.70
C LEU A 62 16.79 9.74 7.13
N LEU A 63 18.00 10.27 7.10
CA LEU A 63 19.19 9.69 7.74
C LEU A 63 19.72 10.69 8.75
N ILE A 64 19.83 10.29 10.02
CA ILE A 64 20.36 11.13 11.10
C ILE A 64 21.48 10.44 11.86
N ALA A 65 22.32 11.24 12.51
CA ALA A 65 23.22 10.76 13.55
C ALA A 65 22.41 10.24 14.75
N ASP A 66 22.79 9.07 15.26
CA ASP A 66 22.30 8.54 16.54
C ASP A 66 23.14 9.15 17.65
N LEU A 67 22.59 10.13 18.36
CA LEU A 67 23.30 10.77 19.47
C LEU A 67 23.20 9.93 20.75
N ASP A 68 24.28 9.93 21.52
CA ASP A 68 24.27 9.50 22.90
C ASP A 68 23.79 10.63 23.84
N GLU A 69 23.82 10.38 25.15
CA GLU A 69 23.40 11.34 26.18
C GLU A 69 24.30 12.59 26.23
N ASN A 70 25.53 12.52 25.73
CA ASN A 70 26.49 13.61 25.68
C ASN A 70 26.40 14.42 24.37
N GLY A 71 25.58 13.98 23.42
CA GLY A 71 25.47 14.57 22.09
C GLY A 71 26.55 14.10 21.11
N GLU A 72 27.27 13.04 21.45
CA GLU A 72 28.23 12.40 20.54
C GLU A 72 27.53 11.35 19.67
N SER A 73 27.88 11.30 18.39
CA SER A 73 27.30 10.34 17.46
C SER A 73 27.86 8.93 17.72
N LYS A 74 27.00 7.99 18.11
CA LYS A 74 27.35 6.57 18.28
C LYS A 74 27.01 5.69 17.07
N GLY A 75 26.31 6.25 16.08
CA GLY A 75 25.84 5.51 14.92
C GLY A 75 24.97 6.35 14.01
N TRP A 76 24.30 5.72 13.07
CA TRP A 76 23.31 6.33 12.19
C TRP A 76 21.94 5.67 12.33
N ILE A 77 20.89 6.47 12.16
CA ILE A 77 19.50 6.01 12.14
C ILE A 77 18.94 6.27 10.75
N VAL A 78 18.54 5.19 10.09
CA VAL A 78 17.65 5.24 8.93
C VAL A 78 16.22 5.35 9.47
N ALA A 79 15.58 6.50 9.25
CA ALA A 79 14.23 6.75 9.73
C ALA A 79 13.24 6.83 8.55
N ASP A 80 12.06 6.24 8.75
CA ASP A 80 10.91 6.35 7.85
C ASP A 80 9.69 6.84 8.64
N LEU A 81 9.03 7.87 8.12
CA LEU A 81 7.90 8.52 8.77
C LEU A 81 6.59 7.86 8.34
N LYS A 82 5.86 7.33 9.33
CA LYS A 82 4.55 6.70 9.12
C LYS A 82 3.43 7.57 9.70
N THR A 83 2.47 7.91 8.84
CA THR A 83 1.22 8.61 9.21
C THR A 83 0.05 7.65 9.47
N GLY A 84 0.25 6.36 9.17
CA GLY A 84 -0.74 5.29 9.37
C GLY A 84 -0.93 4.88 10.83
N ASN A 85 -1.67 3.79 11.02
CA ASN A 85 -1.92 3.22 12.35
C ASN A 85 -0.61 2.69 12.97
N PRO A 86 -0.27 3.12 14.19
CA PRO A 86 0.87 2.57 14.92
C PRO A 86 0.73 1.06 15.17
N PRO A 87 1.83 0.30 15.18
CA PRO A 87 1.79 -1.10 15.52
C PRO A 87 1.37 -1.28 16.97
N LYS A 88 0.57 -2.32 17.25
CA LYS A 88 0.15 -2.64 18.64
C LYS A 88 1.26 -3.26 19.48
N LEU A 89 2.18 -4.00 18.85
CA LEU A 89 3.24 -4.75 19.53
C LEU A 89 4.56 -4.72 18.74
N LYS A 90 4.52 -5.23 17.51
CA LYS A 90 5.68 -5.28 16.61
C LYS A 90 5.34 -4.63 15.28
N LEU A 91 6.37 -4.10 14.61
CA LEU A 91 6.26 -3.63 13.23
C LEU A 91 5.64 -4.72 12.36
N ASN A 92 4.77 -4.31 11.44
CA ASN A 92 4.31 -5.19 10.36
C ASN A 92 5.54 -5.67 9.58
N GLU A 93 5.56 -6.95 9.20
CA GLU A 93 6.69 -7.55 8.50
C GLU A 93 7.10 -6.79 7.22
N LYS A 94 6.12 -6.30 6.44
CA LYS A 94 6.40 -5.49 5.24
C LYS A 94 7.13 -4.19 5.58
N VAL A 95 6.70 -3.50 6.64
CA VAL A 95 7.34 -2.26 7.12
C VAL A 95 8.73 -2.55 7.67
N SER A 96 8.89 -3.62 8.44
CA SER A 96 10.20 -4.08 8.93
C SER A 96 11.16 -4.42 7.78
N ARG A 97 10.69 -5.13 6.75
CA ARG A 97 11.49 -5.46 5.56
C ARG A 97 11.89 -4.22 4.78
N GLN A 98 10.98 -3.25 4.60
CA GLN A 98 11.30 -1.97 3.95
C GLN A 98 12.40 -1.20 4.72
N LEU A 99 12.24 -1.04 6.03
CA LEU A 99 13.21 -0.35 6.88
C LEU A 99 14.58 -1.03 6.85
N ARG A 100 14.61 -2.36 6.95
CA ARG A 100 15.85 -3.14 6.85
C ARG A 100 16.48 -3.02 5.46
N PHE A 101 15.68 -3.05 4.40
CA PHE A 101 16.17 -2.83 3.04
C PHE A 101 16.95 -1.51 2.90
N TYR A 102 16.42 -0.41 3.44
CA TYR A 102 17.14 0.88 3.42
C TYR A 102 18.43 0.86 4.26
N ARG A 103 18.39 0.28 5.47
CA ARG A 103 19.59 0.09 6.31
C ARG A 103 20.65 -0.73 5.58
N ASP A 104 20.25 -1.85 5.01
CA ASP A 104 21.18 -2.81 4.41
C ASP A 104 21.79 -2.25 3.13
N LEU A 105 20.99 -1.54 2.31
CA LEU A 105 21.48 -0.86 1.12
C LEU A 105 22.43 0.30 1.49
N LEU A 106 22.15 1.04 2.55
CA LEU A 106 23.05 2.08 3.06
C LEU A 106 24.39 1.48 3.54
N VAL A 107 24.33 0.35 4.25
CA VAL A 107 25.49 -0.40 4.73
C VAL A 107 26.33 -0.93 3.56
N GLU A 108 25.68 -1.53 2.55
CA GLU A 108 26.35 -2.07 1.35
C GLU A 108 27.18 -0.99 0.64
N ILE A 109 26.62 0.20 0.45
CA ILE A 109 27.24 1.26 -0.35
C ILE A 109 28.21 2.16 0.45
N ASN A 110 28.34 1.96 1.77
CA ASN A 110 29.22 2.74 2.64
C ASN A 110 30.09 1.81 3.50
N PRO A 111 31.20 1.26 3.00
CA PRO A 111 31.99 0.25 3.72
C PRO A 111 32.54 0.70 5.09
N ASP A 112 32.74 2.01 5.29
CA ASP A 112 33.21 2.60 6.55
C ASP A 112 32.08 3.18 7.42
N HIS A 113 30.84 2.71 7.21
CA HIS A 113 29.68 3.18 7.99
C HIS A 113 29.89 2.90 9.51
N PRO A 114 29.44 3.79 10.41
CA PRO A 114 29.34 3.47 11.84
C PRO A 114 28.17 2.49 12.07
N GLN A 115 27.87 2.11 13.30
CA GLN A 115 26.70 1.25 13.55
C GLN A 115 25.42 1.88 12.97
N VAL A 116 24.66 1.14 12.17
CA VAL A 116 23.40 1.60 11.56
C VAL A 116 22.23 0.76 12.05
N HIS A 117 21.13 1.41 12.42
CA HIS A 117 19.84 0.73 12.59
C HIS A 117 18.70 1.52 11.93
N ALA A 118 17.55 0.86 11.76
CA ALA A 118 16.39 1.44 11.12
C ALA A 118 15.21 1.57 12.07
N GLU A 119 14.45 2.66 11.93
CA GLU A 119 13.33 3.00 12.80
C GLU A 119 12.10 3.48 12.00
N GLY A 120 10.93 2.95 12.34
CA GLY A 120 9.64 3.47 11.90
C GLY A 120 9.10 4.49 12.90
N TRP A 121 8.91 5.73 12.46
CA TRP A 121 8.47 6.86 13.29
C TRP A 121 6.99 7.15 13.06
N TYR A 122 6.15 6.84 14.05
CA TYR A 122 4.71 7.00 13.96
C TYR A 122 4.28 8.31 14.58
N SER A 123 4.02 9.30 13.74
CA SER A 123 3.73 10.67 14.19
C SER A 123 2.40 10.79 14.94
N SER A 124 1.43 9.93 14.63
CA SER A 124 0.08 9.97 15.22
C SER A 124 0.06 9.72 16.74
N ASN A 125 0.99 8.91 17.26
CA ASN A 125 1.13 8.64 18.70
C ASN A 125 2.54 8.88 19.24
N GLN A 126 3.43 9.46 18.43
CA GLN A 126 4.82 9.76 18.77
C GLN A 126 5.62 8.53 19.22
N THR A 127 5.37 7.37 18.61
CA THR A 127 6.13 6.15 18.93
C THR A 127 7.17 5.84 17.87
N VAL A 128 8.28 5.27 18.33
CA VAL A 128 9.42 4.85 17.50
C VAL A 128 9.58 3.35 17.65
N HIS A 129 9.69 2.64 16.53
CA HIS A 129 9.82 1.19 16.51
C HIS A 129 11.02 0.78 15.69
N ARG A 130 11.92 -0.01 16.29
CA ARG A 130 13.13 -0.50 15.64
C ARG A 130 12.82 -1.68 14.72
N ALA A 131 13.44 -1.68 13.54
CA ALA A 131 13.40 -2.81 12.61
C ALA A 131 14.68 -3.64 12.76
N ASP A 132 14.59 -4.69 13.58
CA ASP A 132 15.69 -5.62 13.83
C ASP A 132 15.58 -6.87 12.94
N GLY A 133 16.72 -7.52 12.75
CA GLY A 133 16.85 -8.76 11.98
C GLY A 133 17.99 -8.71 10.95
N PRO A 134 18.27 -9.86 10.31
CA PRO A 134 19.34 -9.99 9.33
C PRO A 134 19.08 -9.10 8.10
N SER A 135 20.12 -9.00 7.27
CA SER A 135 20.03 -8.31 5.98
C SER A 135 18.92 -8.93 5.12
N VAL A 136 18.23 -8.10 4.35
CA VAL A 136 17.19 -8.52 3.39
C VAL A 136 17.62 -8.35 1.92
N LEU A 137 18.88 -8.01 1.66
CA LEU A 137 19.35 -7.74 0.28
C LEU A 137 19.31 -8.99 -0.61
N ASP A 138 19.69 -10.16 -0.10
CA ASP A 138 19.64 -11.41 -0.87
C ASP A 138 18.22 -11.72 -1.35
N ASP A 139 17.24 -11.61 -0.44
CA ASP A 139 15.82 -11.76 -0.77
C ASP A 139 15.34 -10.69 -1.76
N ALA A 140 15.83 -9.45 -1.62
CA ALA A 140 15.48 -8.36 -2.52
C ALA A 140 16.05 -8.58 -3.94
N PHE A 141 17.28 -9.06 -4.06
CA PHE A 141 17.87 -9.44 -5.34
C PHE A 141 17.16 -10.63 -5.97
N ALA A 142 16.80 -11.64 -5.17
CA ALA A 142 16.02 -12.79 -5.66
C ALA A 142 14.65 -12.36 -6.17
N ALA A 143 13.96 -11.45 -5.45
CA ALA A 143 12.69 -10.87 -5.90
C ALA A 143 12.86 -10.04 -7.18
N TRP A 144 13.90 -9.20 -7.26
CA TRP A 144 14.21 -8.41 -8.45
C TRP A 144 14.44 -9.30 -9.67
N GLU A 145 15.23 -10.37 -9.51
CA GLU A 145 15.50 -11.34 -10.57
C GLU A 145 14.23 -12.10 -11.00
N GLY A 146 13.36 -12.43 -10.03
CA GLY A 146 12.07 -13.06 -10.28
C GLY A 146 11.04 -12.16 -10.97
N MET A 147 11.23 -10.84 -10.94
CA MET A 147 10.38 -9.87 -11.64
C MET A 147 10.83 -9.61 -13.09
N ARG A 148 11.79 -10.37 -13.61
CA ARG A 148 12.16 -10.28 -15.02
C ARG A 148 10.94 -10.45 -15.90
N HIS A 149 10.90 -9.65 -16.97
CA HIS A 149 9.86 -9.74 -17.96
C HIS A 149 9.79 -11.17 -18.54
N SER A 150 8.60 -11.74 -18.50
CA SER A 150 8.23 -13.03 -19.09
C SER A 150 6.93 -12.88 -19.86
N GLU A 151 6.68 -13.82 -20.78
CA GLU A 151 5.37 -13.90 -21.46
C GLU A 151 4.26 -14.26 -20.46
N GLU A 152 4.55 -15.17 -19.53
CA GLU A 152 3.63 -15.61 -18.50
C GLU A 152 3.60 -14.61 -17.33
N PRO A 153 2.41 -14.28 -16.78
CA PRO A 153 2.29 -13.47 -15.57
C PRO A 153 2.99 -14.13 -14.37
N LEU A 154 3.41 -13.31 -13.40
CA LEU A 154 3.96 -13.82 -12.15
C LEU A 154 2.94 -14.67 -11.40
N ALA A 155 3.42 -15.75 -10.79
CA ALA A 155 2.58 -16.66 -10.01
C ALA A 155 1.89 -15.91 -8.86
N ALA A 156 0.56 -15.91 -8.87
CA ALA A 156 -0.24 -15.26 -7.84
C ALA A 156 -0.29 -16.10 -6.55
N THR A 157 -0.31 -15.41 -5.41
CA THR A 157 -0.41 -16.02 -4.06
C THR A 157 -1.66 -15.48 -3.35
N PRO A 158 -2.86 -15.99 -3.69
CA PRO A 158 -4.10 -15.45 -3.15
C PRO A 158 -4.16 -15.65 -1.63
N GLY A 159 -4.54 -14.60 -0.92
CA GLY A 159 -4.68 -14.59 0.54
C GLY A 159 -5.45 -13.37 1.00
N GLU A 160 -6.08 -13.42 2.18
CA GLU A 160 -6.92 -12.31 2.66
C GLU A 160 -6.17 -10.97 2.72
N VAL A 161 -4.90 -11.00 3.13
CA VAL A 161 -4.06 -9.79 3.23
C VAL A 161 -3.61 -9.31 1.85
N GLN A 162 -3.20 -10.24 0.97
CA GLN A 162 -2.69 -9.95 -0.38
C GLN A 162 -3.81 -9.44 -1.27
N CYS A 163 -4.96 -10.10 -1.24
CA CYS A 163 -6.11 -9.77 -2.05
C CYS A 163 -6.98 -8.69 -1.43
N GLY A 164 -6.97 -8.44 -0.12
CA GLY A 164 -7.91 -7.51 0.53
C GLY A 164 -8.00 -6.14 -0.16
N PHE A 165 -6.84 -5.53 -0.46
CA PHE A 165 -6.73 -4.21 -1.10
C PHE A 165 -5.92 -4.26 -2.41
N CYS A 166 -5.97 -5.39 -3.12
CA CYS A 166 -5.26 -5.52 -4.39
C CYS A 166 -5.99 -4.77 -5.51
N GLU A 167 -5.30 -3.80 -6.12
CA GLU A 167 -5.80 -2.99 -7.25
C GLU A 167 -5.85 -3.78 -8.57
N TRP A 168 -5.20 -4.96 -8.62
CA TRP A 168 -5.09 -5.76 -9.85
C TRP A 168 -6.21 -6.78 -10.04
N LYS A 169 -7.24 -6.79 -9.18
CA LYS A 169 -8.27 -7.84 -9.19
C LYS A 169 -9.02 -7.96 -10.50
N ALA A 170 -9.35 -6.83 -11.16
CA ALA A 170 -10.05 -6.82 -12.45
C ALA A 170 -9.31 -7.60 -13.56
N TRP A 171 -8.00 -7.82 -13.38
CA TRP A 171 -7.12 -8.50 -14.31
C TRP A 171 -6.57 -9.83 -13.75
N CYS A 172 -6.91 -10.21 -12.52
CA CYS A 172 -6.34 -11.37 -11.82
C CYS A 172 -7.36 -12.51 -11.70
N PRO A 173 -7.35 -13.49 -12.63
CA PRO A 173 -8.31 -14.59 -12.60
C PRO A 173 -8.10 -15.51 -11.38
N VAL A 174 -6.87 -15.64 -10.90
CA VAL A 174 -6.52 -16.46 -9.73
C VAL A 174 -7.25 -16.01 -8.47
N TRP A 175 -7.46 -14.70 -8.29
CA TRP A 175 -8.23 -14.19 -7.15
C TRP A 175 -9.68 -14.68 -7.19
N TRP A 176 -10.31 -14.63 -8.36
CA TRP A 176 -11.71 -15.04 -8.50
C TRP A 176 -11.84 -16.56 -8.38
N SER A 177 -10.95 -17.33 -8.98
CA SER A 177 -10.92 -18.80 -8.81
C SER A 177 -10.67 -19.20 -7.35
N ALA A 178 -9.79 -18.52 -6.62
CA ALA A 178 -9.56 -18.76 -5.20
C ALA A 178 -10.82 -18.53 -4.33
N ARG A 179 -11.74 -17.67 -4.77
CA ARG A 179 -13.06 -17.48 -4.11
C ARG A 179 -13.98 -18.67 -4.34
N ARG A 180 -14.03 -19.19 -5.57
CA ARG A 180 -14.80 -20.43 -5.88
C ARG A 180 -14.27 -21.60 -5.08
N ASP A 181 -12.95 -21.73 -4.98
CA ASP A 181 -12.28 -22.86 -4.33
C ASP A 181 -12.29 -22.76 -2.80
N GLY A 182 -12.91 -21.71 -2.24
CA GLY A 182 -13.05 -21.51 -0.80
C GLY A 182 -11.76 -21.08 -0.08
N ILE A 183 -10.71 -20.75 -0.82
CA ILE A 183 -9.43 -20.23 -0.28
C ILE A 183 -9.63 -18.81 0.26
N LEU A 184 -10.42 -17.99 -0.46
CA LEU A 184 -10.75 -16.64 -0.05
C LEU A 184 -12.22 -16.56 0.40
N PRO A 185 -12.51 -15.92 1.56
CA PRO A 185 -13.88 -15.75 1.99
C PRO A 185 -14.64 -14.78 1.07
N PRO A 186 -15.99 -14.84 1.04
CA PRO A 186 -16.84 -13.97 0.24
C PRO A 186 -16.78 -12.47 0.60
N GLY A 187 -16.07 -12.10 1.68
CA GLY A 187 -16.10 -10.76 2.24
C GLY A 187 -17.36 -10.52 3.08
N SER A 188 -17.30 -9.57 4.00
CA SER A 188 -18.42 -9.27 4.91
C SER A 188 -19.32 -8.17 4.34
N MET A 189 -19.10 -6.93 4.76
CA MET A 189 -19.86 -5.74 4.36
C MET A 189 -19.37 -5.18 3.03
N PHE A 190 -18.06 -5.15 2.83
CA PHE A 190 -17.43 -4.74 1.57
C PHE A 190 -16.96 -5.97 0.82
N ARG A 191 -17.29 -6.04 -0.46
CA ARG A 191 -16.99 -7.20 -1.32
C ARG A 191 -16.57 -6.73 -2.68
N ASP A 192 -15.80 -7.55 -3.37
CA ASP A 192 -15.62 -7.40 -4.80
C ASP A 192 -16.40 -8.49 -5.53
N GLU A 193 -16.90 -8.14 -6.70
CA GLU A 193 -17.76 -8.99 -7.52
C GLU A 193 -17.33 -8.93 -8.99
N VAL A 194 -17.53 -10.03 -9.70
CA VAL A 194 -17.49 -10.06 -11.17
C VAL A 194 -18.91 -10.33 -11.65
N VAL A 195 -19.44 -9.46 -12.49
CA VAL A 195 -20.87 -9.43 -12.83
C VAL A 195 -21.13 -9.21 -14.32
N SER A 196 -22.35 -9.52 -14.75
CA SER A 196 -22.93 -9.02 -15.99
C SER A 196 -24.03 -8.01 -15.65
N ALA A 197 -24.10 -6.91 -16.42
CA ALA A 197 -25.16 -5.91 -16.29
C ALA A 197 -26.42 -6.36 -17.04
N ILE A 198 -27.47 -6.75 -16.31
CA ILE A 198 -28.74 -7.19 -16.90
C ILE A 198 -29.62 -5.99 -17.25
N LYS A 199 -29.59 -4.97 -16.39
CA LYS A 199 -30.34 -3.74 -16.57
C LYS A 199 -29.61 -2.61 -15.88
N PHE A 200 -29.55 -1.45 -16.53
CA PHE A 200 -28.97 -0.24 -15.96
C PHE A 200 -29.80 0.95 -16.40
N ASP A 201 -30.16 1.79 -15.43
CA ASP A 201 -30.76 3.09 -15.66
C ASP A 201 -29.71 4.17 -15.40
N PRO A 202 -29.19 4.83 -16.45
CA PRO A 202 -28.13 5.82 -16.31
C PRO A 202 -28.60 7.09 -15.60
N GLU A 203 -29.90 7.40 -15.54
CA GLU A 203 -30.39 8.61 -14.87
C GLU A 203 -30.48 8.41 -13.36
N SER A 204 -31.08 7.30 -12.92
CA SER A 204 -31.28 7.02 -11.49
C SER A 204 -30.09 6.31 -10.83
N GLY A 205 -29.20 5.71 -11.63
CA GLY A 205 -28.10 4.86 -11.16
C GLY A 205 -28.57 3.49 -10.65
N ALA A 206 -29.83 3.12 -10.88
CA ALA A 206 -30.33 1.80 -10.53
C ALA A 206 -29.81 0.74 -11.52
N ALA A 207 -29.29 -0.37 -10.99
CA ALA A 207 -28.82 -1.49 -11.79
C ALA A 207 -29.32 -2.84 -11.26
N LEU A 208 -29.44 -3.81 -12.17
CA LEU A 208 -29.60 -5.22 -11.86
C LEU A 208 -28.39 -5.96 -12.41
N PHE A 209 -27.62 -6.55 -11.50
CA PHE A 209 -26.44 -7.34 -11.85
C PHE A 209 -26.71 -8.84 -11.66
N GLU A 210 -26.06 -9.64 -12.48
CA GLU A 210 -25.93 -11.09 -12.33
C GLU A 210 -24.48 -11.42 -11.96
N ARG A 211 -24.26 -12.17 -10.87
CA ARG A 211 -22.90 -12.63 -10.54
C ARG A 211 -22.43 -13.63 -11.58
N MET A 212 -21.18 -13.46 -12.02
CA MET A 212 -20.53 -14.31 -13.00
C MET A 212 -19.45 -15.15 -12.30
N PRO A 213 -19.76 -16.36 -11.77
CA PRO A 213 -18.78 -17.22 -11.11
C PRO A 213 -17.69 -17.72 -12.09
N PRO A 214 -16.46 -17.98 -11.62
CA PRO A 214 -15.40 -18.50 -12.47
C PRO A 214 -15.60 -20.00 -12.74
N VAL A 215 -15.33 -20.44 -13.97
CA VAL A 215 -15.40 -21.86 -14.37
C VAL A 215 -14.01 -22.48 -14.46
N GLY A 216 -13.03 -21.71 -14.92
CA GLY A 216 -11.64 -22.15 -15.12
C GLY A 216 -10.64 -21.47 -14.18
N SER A 217 -9.38 -21.45 -14.60
CA SER A 217 -8.26 -20.73 -13.98
C SER A 217 -7.92 -19.44 -14.71
N ASP A 218 -8.41 -19.27 -15.94
CA ASP A 218 -7.92 -18.26 -16.88
C ASP A 218 -8.93 -17.11 -17.02
N GLY A 219 -9.90 -17.06 -16.10
CA GLY A 219 -10.87 -15.98 -15.97
C GLY A 219 -12.14 -16.18 -16.79
N GLU A 220 -12.37 -17.39 -17.29
CA GLU A 220 -13.65 -17.78 -17.89
C GLU A 220 -14.74 -17.78 -16.84
N LEU A 221 -15.90 -17.27 -17.24
CA LEU A 221 -17.03 -17.06 -16.35
C LEU A 221 -18.25 -17.85 -16.86
N ALA A 222 -19.10 -18.26 -15.93
CA ALA A 222 -20.44 -18.77 -16.21
C ALA A 222 -21.50 -17.75 -15.79
N HIS A 223 -22.68 -17.90 -16.36
CA HIS A 223 -23.90 -17.29 -15.85
C HIS A 223 -24.33 -17.94 -14.53
N SER A 224 -25.08 -17.21 -13.71
CA SER A 224 -25.65 -17.77 -12.48
C SER A 224 -27.04 -17.23 -12.18
N ASP A 225 -27.79 -17.96 -11.35
CA ASP A 225 -29.10 -17.50 -10.87
C ASP A 225 -28.99 -16.41 -9.78
N HIS A 226 -27.77 -16.02 -9.39
CA HIS A 226 -27.53 -15.04 -8.34
C HIS A 226 -27.59 -13.62 -8.90
N ARG A 227 -28.76 -12.99 -8.80
CA ARG A 227 -28.98 -11.59 -9.17
C ARG A 227 -29.17 -10.69 -7.96
N PHE A 228 -28.67 -9.47 -8.06
CA PHE A 228 -28.83 -8.45 -7.03
C PHE A 228 -29.03 -7.07 -7.61
N GLY A 229 -29.86 -6.28 -6.92
CA GLY A 229 -30.06 -4.87 -7.26
C GLY A 229 -28.94 -4.03 -6.68
N ALA A 230 -28.53 -3.00 -7.41
CA ALA A 230 -27.53 -2.05 -6.98
C ALA A 230 -27.95 -0.60 -7.23
N ILE A 231 -27.42 0.30 -6.42
CA ILE A 231 -27.53 1.75 -6.61
C ILE A 231 -26.12 2.30 -6.77
N LEU A 232 -25.84 2.83 -7.95
CA LEU A 232 -24.60 3.51 -8.31
C LEU A 232 -24.76 5.02 -8.07
N ARG A 233 -23.74 5.66 -7.51
CA ARG A 233 -23.69 7.10 -7.31
C ARG A 233 -22.30 7.65 -7.62
N ASP A 234 -22.28 8.95 -7.87
CA ASP A 234 -21.06 9.75 -7.96
C ASP A 234 -20.06 9.12 -8.96
N GLN A 235 -18.77 9.00 -8.61
CA GLN A 235 -17.74 8.49 -9.53
C GLN A 235 -18.06 7.10 -10.09
N ALA A 236 -18.65 6.20 -9.30
CA ALA A 236 -18.99 4.86 -9.79
C ALA A 236 -20.13 4.88 -10.82
N LEU A 237 -21.06 5.84 -10.71
CA LEU A 237 -22.10 6.03 -11.71
C LEU A 237 -21.51 6.53 -13.03
N ASP A 238 -20.56 7.46 -12.96
CA ASP A 238 -19.88 7.99 -14.13
C ASP A 238 -19.01 6.92 -14.82
N GLN A 239 -18.26 6.12 -14.05
CA GLN A 239 -17.52 4.96 -14.59
C GLN A 239 -18.44 3.96 -15.31
N MET A 240 -19.61 3.66 -14.73
CA MET A 240 -20.58 2.75 -15.37
C MET A 240 -21.15 3.35 -16.65
N ARG A 241 -21.46 4.64 -16.68
CA ARG A 241 -21.94 5.34 -17.89
C ARG A 241 -20.88 5.30 -18.99
N GLU A 242 -19.65 5.68 -18.68
CA GLU A 242 -18.53 5.62 -19.62
C GLU A 242 -18.33 4.21 -20.19
N LEU A 243 -18.43 3.19 -19.32
CA LEU A 243 -18.31 1.80 -19.74
C LEU A 243 -19.44 1.39 -20.71
N MET A 244 -20.68 1.75 -20.42
CA MET A 244 -21.82 1.45 -21.30
C MET A 244 -21.77 2.25 -22.61
N ASP A 245 -21.39 3.53 -22.55
CA ASP A 245 -21.28 4.40 -23.73
C ASP A 245 -20.15 3.94 -24.67
N SER A 246 -19.13 3.27 -24.14
CA SER A 246 -18.07 2.63 -24.95
C SER A 246 -18.56 1.40 -25.75
N GLY A 247 -19.78 0.91 -25.46
CA GLY A 247 -20.32 -0.31 -26.07
C GLY A 247 -19.75 -1.59 -25.47
N TYR A 248 -19.21 -1.54 -24.24
CA TYR A 248 -18.67 -2.73 -23.59
C TYR A 248 -19.78 -3.69 -23.15
N GLU A 249 -19.80 -4.90 -23.70
CA GLU A 249 -20.78 -5.96 -23.39
C GLU A 249 -20.22 -7.08 -22.49
N GLY A 250 -18.96 -6.95 -22.06
CA GLY A 250 -18.28 -7.98 -21.27
C GLY A 250 -18.68 -7.98 -19.78
N ALA A 251 -18.06 -8.88 -19.02
CA ALA A 251 -18.22 -8.92 -17.57
C ALA A 251 -17.53 -7.71 -16.91
N ILE A 252 -18.08 -7.26 -15.79
CA ILE A 252 -17.66 -6.06 -15.09
C ILE A 252 -17.12 -6.47 -13.72
N PHE A 253 -15.94 -5.98 -13.37
CA PHE A 253 -15.42 -6.02 -12.02
C PHE A 253 -16.01 -4.84 -11.21
N LEU A 254 -16.59 -5.17 -10.05
CA LEU A 254 -17.05 -4.20 -9.07
C LEU A 254 -16.18 -4.31 -7.82
N GLY A 255 -15.33 -3.31 -7.57
CA GLY A 255 -14.43 -3.26 -6.42
C GLY A 255 -15.08 -2.61 -5.20
N SER A 256 -14.87 -3.21 -4.02
CA SER A 256 -15.27 -2.65 -2.72
C SER A 256 -16.75 -2.23 -2.59
N VAL A 257 -17.67 -2.96 -3.23
CA VAL A 257 -19.10 -2.69 -3.13
C VAL A 257 -19.61 -2.94 -1.72
N ARG A 258 -20.50 -2.07 -1.23
CA ARG A 258 -21.08 -2.21 0.11
C ARG A 258 -22.40 -2.97 0.03
N VAL A 259 -22.45 -4.15 0.62
CA VAL A 259 -23.67 -4.96 0.70
C VAL A 259 -24.51 -4.52 1.90
N ASP A 260 -25.77 -4.11 1.64
CA ASP A 260 -26.75 -3.76 2.66
C ASP A 260 -28.04 -4.56 2.45
N GLY A 261 -28.15 -5.70 3.13
CA GLY A 261 -29.26 -6.64 2.95
C GLY A 261 -29.32 -7.21 1.54
N LYS A 262 -30.33 -6.81 0.76
CA LYS A 262 -30.54 -7.25 -0.64
C LYS A 262 -30.05 -6.24 -1.68
N ILE A 263 -29.63 -5.06 -1.26
CA ILE A 263 -29.20 -3.97 -2.15
C ILE A 263 -27.70 -3.78 -1.99
N VAL A 264 -27.03 -3.57 -3.11
CA VAL A 264 -25.61 -3.25 -3.16
C VAL A 264 -25.43 -1.76 -3.45
N HIS A 265 -24.60 -1.09 -2.67
CA HIS A 265 -24.26 0.31 -2.86
C HIS A 265 -22.88 0.45 -3.48
N ILE A 266 -22.81 1.22 -4.55
CA ILE A 266 -21.59 1.47 -5.32
C ILE A 266 -21.44 3.00 -5.40
N GLY A 267 -20.37 3.54 -4.82
CA GLY A 267 -20.15 4.99 -4.70
C GLY A 267 -18.69 5.36 -4.99
N ASP A 268 -18.26 6.55 -4.59
CA ASP A 268 -16.93 7.10 -4.92
C ASP A 268 -15.72 6.24 -4.56
N TRP A 269 -15.85 5.36 -3.57
CA TRP A 269 -14.75 4.47 -3.15
C TRP A 269 -14.72 3.15 -3.94
N CYS A 270 -15.71 2.92 -4.80
CA CYS A 270 -15.83 1.69 -5.57
C CYS A 270 -15.18 1.85 -6.94
N GLU A 271 -14.75 0.72 -7.49
CA GLU A 271 -14.23 0.64 -8.84
C GLU A 271 -15.25 -0.08 -9.72
N VAL A 272 -15.58 0.49 -10.88
CA VAL A 272 -16.36 -0.17 -11.93
C VAL A 272 -15.47 -0.29 -13.15
N LEU A 273 -14.95 -1.50 -13.41
CA LEU A 273 -13.94 -1.75 -14.43
C LEU A 273 -14.32 -2.94 -15.32
N PRO A 274 -13.85 -2.99 -16.58
CA PRO A 274 -13.90 -4.21 -17.39
C PRO A 274 -13.21 -5.40 -16.69
N TRP A 275 -13.85 -6.56 -16.63
CA TRP A 275 -13.16 -7.80 -16.30
C TRP A 275 -12.31 -8.23 -17.50
N THR A 276 -11.00 -8.09 -17.37
CA THR A 276 -10.05 -8.33 -18.47
C THR A 276 -8.84 -9.13 -17.98
N PRO A 277 -8.99 -10.43 -17.68
CA PRO A 277 -7.90 -11.28 -17.19
C PRO A 277 -6.61 -11.16 -18.01
N LEU A 278 -5.50 -10.84 -17.35
CA LEU A 278 -4.18 -10.79 -17.97
C LEU A 278 -3.54 -12.18 -17.90
N LEU A 279 -3.61 -12.92 -19.00
CA LEU A 279 -3.04 -14.27 -19.13
C LEU A 279 -1.63 -14.28 -19.74
N LYS A 280 -1.22 -13.14 -20.30
CA LYS A 280 0.09 -12.94 -20.89
C LYS A 280 0.49 -11.49 -20.77
N SER A 281 1.80 -11.23 -20.80
CA SER A 281 2.30 -9.88 -20.98
C SER A 281 1.90 -9.36 -22.35
N VAL A 282 1.03 -8.34 -22.38
CA VAL A 282 0.66 -7.63 -23.59
C VAL A 282 1.51 -6.36 -23.66
N ARG A 283 2.25 -6.18 -24.76
CA ARG A 283 2.81 -4.88 -25.13
C ARG A 283 1.95 -4.33 -26.25
N GLU A 284 1.44 -3.12 -26.07
CA GLU A 284 0.97 -2.28 -27.17
C GLU A 284 2.17 -1.66 -27.90
#